data_AF-A0A182SVN1-F1
#
_entry.id   AF-A0A182SVN1-F1
#
_cell.length_a   1.000
_cell.length_b   1.000
_cell.length_c   1.000
_cell.angle_alpha   90.00
_cell.angle_beta   90.00
_cell.angle_gamma   90.00
#
_symmetry.space_group_name_H-M   'P 1'
#
loop_
_entity.id
_entity.type
_entity.pdbx_description
1 polymer ?
#
loop_
_entity_poly.entity_id
_entity_poly.type
_entity_poly.pdbx_seq_one_letter_code
_entity_poly.pdbx_strand_id
1 'polypeptide(L)'
;LNITATLREPNSSTFAINITTEEDAFVGLLGVDERITQRSTVDNNISQRKLDKLMQKLEDPSAVWSSYDSFGSVGVTMLTDGYLPDVGFVPHSFDDLARAGTSLNQEHRMREDFPETWIWESADTPTGNASFEKSLPDTITTWVVTGFSVSPRNGLQILQNPIKIHSNKWIFAELHLPPSIKRFENVTAHCLVHNYGPAVNLSVEVRPMLKAATPLFLAEGTTETVRIRLHSANVGVLAVEVIVREPTGKVIDALKQTIPVRPEGLIKTVEDVRVLSFPKQSKQSFNLTLPVRTEEDRAISSGEVTLSVIGTFLNLNFFDLEHMVKSSHGNGEENLLFLQTTMAVYDYLNKTNRLQSGTKEKLHTYMEVAYQQMLGHRLDDGSYSIFKRIHQCGGVWFTASTLETLHKLSNHLPVEESLLIEGLDWLVRHSEEDGSFNESCTIVHPHIQRTGGKELSLASSVLFAFVGSVATVQYEQVTNKTVSLLLNAPIEDVYLLAKTTYLLTLIGHPESGRMLNALNKMAMTDGKYRYWSVARREAT
;
A
#
# COMPACT_ATOMS: atom_id res chain seq x y z
N LEU A 1 29.06 -0.42 18.44
CA LEU A 1 28.54 -1.65 17.81
C LEU A 1 29.55 -2.16 16.79
N ASN A 2 30.07 -3.36 17.02
CA ASN A 2 30.82 -4.12 16.03
C ASN A 2 30.27 -5.56 16.02
N ILE A 3 29.92 -6.05 14.84
CA ILE A 3 29.34 -7.39 14.65
C ILE A 3 30.29 -8.16 13.73
N THR A 4 30.57 -9.41 14.06
CA THR A 4 31.41 -10.30 13.27
C THR A 4 30.72 -11.64 13.06
N ALA A 5 30.88 -12.24 11.88
CA ALA A 5 30.34 -13.55 11.58
C ALA A 5 31.50 -14.54 11.38
N THR A 6 31.62 -15.51 12.28
CA THR A 6 32.66 -16.54 12.23
C THR A 6 32.05 -17.91 11.95
N LEU A 7 32.56 -18.61 10.94
CA LEU A 7 32.28 -20.04 10.75
C LEU A 7 32.66 -20.81 12.01
N ARG A 8 31.77 -21.65 12.52
CA ARG A 8 32.05 -22.46 13.71
C ARG A 8 33.13 -23.52 13.44
N GLU A 9 33.01 -24.17 12.30
CA GLU A 9 33.92 -25.21 11.82
C GLU A 9 34.19 -25.01 10.32
N PRO A 10 35.36 -25.42 9.79
CA PRO A 10 35.77 -25.13 8.41
C PRO A 10 34.82 -25.59 7.30
N ASN A 11 33.95 -26.57 7.60
CA ASN A 11 32.99 -27.15 6.66
C ASN A 11 31.51 -27.00 7.10
N SER A 12 31.23 -26.29 8.20
CA SER A 12 29.85 -26.15 8.71
C SER A 12 29.07 -25.05 7.99
N SER A 13 27.75 -25.24 7.82
CA SER A 13 26.85 -24.16 7.35
C SER A 13 26.42 -23.21 8.48
N THR A 14 27.09 -23.23 9.63
CA THR A 14 26.65 -22.55 10.87
C THR A 14 27.65 -21.48 11.27
N PHE A 15 27.15 -20.26 11.36
CA PHE A 15 27.91 -19.08 11.76
C PHE A 15 27.56 -18.71 13.19
N ALA A 16 28.60 -18.45 13.99
CA ALA A 16 28.46 -17.69 15.21
C ALA A 16 28.53 -16.19 14.85
N ILE A 17 27.43 -15.47 15.09
CA ILE A 17 27.32 -14.03 14.88
C ILE A 17 27.61 -13.38 16.22
N ASN A 18 28.85 -12.94 16.40
CA ASN A 18 29.36 -12.36 17.64
C ASN A 18 29.19 -10.85 17.60
N ILE A 19 28.50 -10.32 18.61
CA ILE A 19 28.16 -8.91 18.77
C ILE A 19 29.01 -8.35 19.90
N THR A 20 29.65 -7.22 19.64
CA THR A 20 30.39 -6.41 20.62
C THR A 20 29.79 -5.00 20.68
N THR A 21 29.40 -4.62 21.89
CA THR A 21 28.58 -3.45 22.23
C THR A 21 28.99 -2.91 23.61
N GLU A 22 28.36 -1.83 24.05
CA GLU A 22 28.45 -1.40 25.44
C GLU A 22 27.58 -2.27 26.35
N GLU A 23 27.89 -2.25 27.64
CA GLU A 23 27.07 -2.78 28.73
C GLU A 23 25.66 -2.16 28.72
N ASP A 24 24.67 -2.95 29.14
CA ASP A 24 23.24 -2.63 29.19
C ASP A 24 22.67 -2.07 27.86
N ALA A 25 23.22 -2.49 26.72
CA ALA A 25 22.70 -2.11 25.40
C ALA A 25 21.65 -3.12 24.90
N PHE A 26 20.53 -2.63 24.35
CA PHE A 26 19.63 -3.43 23.54
C PHE A 26 20.19 -3.53 22.11
N VAL A 27 20.21 -4.71 21.50
CA VAL A 27 20.73 -4.94 20.14
C VAL A 27 19.69 -5.60 19.25
N GLY A 28 19.54 -5.11 18.01
CA GLY A 28 18.72 -5.73 16.97
C GLY A 28 19.55 -6.12 15.74
N LEU A 29 19.28 -7.31 15.18
CA LEU A 29 19.88 -7.84 13.96
C LEU A 29 18.82 -8.11 12.87
N LEU A 30 19.14 -7.71 11.64
CA LEU A 30 18.40 -8.01 10.42
C LEU A 30 19.34 -8.66 9.39
N GLY A 31 18.98 -9.82 8.86
CA GLY A 31 19.73 -10.52 7.81
C GLY A 31 18.82 -10.90 6.65
N VAL A 32 19.14 -10.45 5.43
CA VAL A 32 18.29 -10.58 4.22
C VAL A 32 19.10 -11.00 2.99
N ASP A 33 18.43 -11.61 2.01
CA ASP A 33 19.01 -11.90 0.69
C ASP A 33 19.31 -10.57 -0.04
N GLU A 34 20.54 -10.40 -0.55
CA GLU A 34 20.96 -9.22 -1.31
C GLU A 34 20.00 -8.91 -2.48
N ARG A 35 19.39 -9.95 -3.08
CA ARG A 35 18.40 -9.82 -4.17
C ARG A 35 17.12 -9.09 -3.74
N ILE A 36 16.75 -9.12 -2.46
CA ILE A 36 15.61 -8.36 -1.92
C ILE A 36 15.97 -6.88 -1.81
N THR A 37 17.19 -6.56 -1.35
CA THR A 37 17.67 -5.18 -1.27
C THR A 37 17.79 -4.50 -2.64
N GLN A 38 17.99 -5.29 -3.71
CA GLN A 38 18.01 -4.80 -5.10
C GLN A 38 16.62 -4.67 -5.73
N ARG A 39 15.61 -5.41 -5.23
CA ARG A 39 14.25 -5.41 -5.78
C ARG A 39 13.33 -4.38 -5.12
N SER A 40 13.53 -4.07 -3.85
CA SER A 40 12.60 -3.19 -3.14
C SER A 40 12.74 -1.73 -3.57
N THR A 41 11.63 -1.12 -3.97
CA THR A 41 11.53 0.35 -4.13
C THR A 41 11.45 1.09 -2.79
N VAL A 42 11.24 0.36 -1.69
CA VAL A 42 11.21 0.88 -0.32
C VAL A 42 12.28 0.18 0.50
N ASP A 43 13.43 0.83 0.67
CA ASP A 43 14.44 0.39 1.62
C ASP A 43 13.92 0.63 3.04
N ASN A 44 13.60 -0.44 3.76
CA ASN A 44 13.15 -0.44 5.16
C ASN A 44 14.30 -0.63 6.19
N ASN A 45 15.55 -0.78 5.75
CA ASN A 45 16.66 -1.09 6.65
C ASN A 45 17.11 0.14 7.47
N ILE A 46 17.65 -0.07 8.67
CA ILE A 46 18.22 1.01 9.50
C ILE A 46 19.66 1.23 9.03
N SER A 47 19.96 2.44 8.55
CA SER A 47 21.30 2.82 8.05
C SER A 47 21.70 4.20 8.56
N GLN A 48 23.01 4.42 8.74
CA GLN A 48 23.54 5.69 9.25
C GLN A 48 22.97 6.89 8.48
N ARG A 49 23.02 6.85 7.14
CA ARG A 49 22.46 7.87 6.24
C ARG A 49 20.97 8.18 6.44
N LYS A 50 20.17 7.25 6.98
CA LYS A 50 18.77 7.51 7.35
C LYS A 50 18.65 8.14 8.73
N LEU A 51 19.46 7.69 9.70
CA LEU A 51 19.56 8.33 11.01
C LEU A 51 20.01 9.79 10.86
N ASP A 52 21.07 10.05 10.09
CA ASP A 52 21.58 11.40 9.80
C ASP A 52 20.46 12.29 9.23
N LYS A 53 19.69 11.77 8.26
CA LYS A 53 18.54 12.47 7.65
C LYS A 53 17.34 12.68 8.59
N LEU A 54 17.21 11.90 9.65
CA LEU A 54 16.17 12.06 10.67
C LEU A 54 16.63 13.06 11.75
N MET A 55 17.91 12.99 12.16
CA MET A 55 18.53 13.97 13.04
C MET A 55 18.54 15.38 12.41
N GLN A 56 18.82 15.49 11.12
CA GLN A 56 18.74 16.75 10.36
C GLN A 56 17.32 17.36 10.29
N LYS A 57 16.27 16.63 10.70
CA LYS A 57 14.91 17.18 10.89
C LYS A 57 14.60 17.61 12.33
N LEU A 58 15.44 17.21 13.29
CA LEU A 58 15.39 17.62 14.70
C LEU A 58 16.33 18.80 14.97
N GLU A 59 17.35 18.98 14.14
CA GLU A 59 18.18 20.18 14.01
C GLU A 59 17.38 21.34 13.39
N ASP A 60 16.37 21.85 14.10
CA ASP A 60 15.49 22.94 13.61
C ASP A 60 16.23 24.29 13.47
N PRO A 61 16.36 24.85 12.25
CA PRO A 61 16.97 26.15 12.01
C PRO A 61 15.91 27.24 11.80
N SER A 62 14.84 27.24 12.61
CA SER A 62 13.75 28.23 12.57
C SER A 62 14.14 29.65 13.03
N ALA A 63 15.42 29.87 13.38
CA ALA A 63 15.95 31.17 13.78
C ALA A 63 16.26 32.09 12.59
N VAL A 64 15.60 33.24 12.55
CA VAL A 64 15.89 34.31 11.58
C VAL A 64 17.31 34.85 11.80
N TRP A 65 18.15 34.74 10.78
CA TRP A 65 19.57 35.14 10.84
C TRP A 65 19.75 36.61 11.26
N SER A 66 20.48 36.83 12.36
CA SER A 66 20.92 38.15 12.82
C SER A 66 22.41 38.10 13.13
N SER A 67 23.19 39.08 12.64
CA SER A 67 24.62 39.20 12.93
C SER A 67 24.94 39.55 14.39
N TYR A 68 23.93 39.66 15.25
CA TYR A 68 24.03 39.94 16.68
C TYR A 68 23.43 38.83 17.57
N ASP A 69 22.90 37.75 16.99
CA ASP A 69 22.40 36.60 17.76
C ASP A 69 23.10 35.30 17.33
N SER A 70 24.26 35.05 17.96
CA SER A 70 25.01 33.81 17.78
C SER A 70 24.26 32.58 18.32
N PHE A 71 23.38 32.75 19.31
CA PHE A 71 22.73 31.63 20.00
C PHE A 71 21.51 31.12 19.22
N GLY A 72 20.67 32.03 18.73
CA GLY A 72 19.60 31.71 17.78
C GLY A 72 20.16 30.98 16.54
N SER A 73 21.31 31.40 16.02
CA SER A 73 21.97 30.76 14.87
C SER A 73 22.41 29.29 15.09
N VAL A 74 22.42 28.81 16.33
CA VAL A 74 22.69 27.42 16.72
C VAL A 74 21.52 26.75 17.45
N GLY A 75 20.30 27.31 17.34
CA GLY A 75 19.07 26.73 17.91
C GLY A 75 18.91 26.91 19.43
N VAL A 76 19.63 27.86 20.04
CA VAL A 76 19.63 28.08 21.50
C VAL A 76 19.04 29.44 21.85
N THR A 77 18.00 29.48 22.69
CA THR A 77 17.51 30.74 23.28
C THR A 77 18.27 31.03 24.58
N MET A 78 19.15 32.03 24.56
CA MET A 78 19.92 32.43 25.74
C MET A 78 19.08 33.31 26.68
N LEU A 79 19.01 32.94 27.96
CA LEU A 79 18.52 33.78 29.04
C LEU A 79 19.70 34.09 29.97
N THR A 80 20.21 35.32 29.92
CA THR A 80 21.40 35.77 30.65
C THR A 80 21.36 37.26 30.99
N ASP A 81 22.18 37.66 31.94
CA ASP A 81 22.55 39.03 32.29
C ASP A 81 24.07 39.32 32.12
N GLY A 82 24.87 38.34 31.64
CA GLY A 82 26.34 38.47 31.48
C GLY A 82 26.99 37.60 30.37
N TYR A 83 28.29 37.82 30.13
CA TYR A 83 29.06 37.33 28.97
C TYR A 83 29.88 36.04 29.22
N LEU A 84 30.31 35.39 28.12
CA LEU A 84 31.10 34.13 27.94
C LEU A 84 32.51 34.14 28.62
N PRO A 85 33.31 33.02 28.76
CA PRO A 85 33.40 31.81 27.90
C PRO A 85 33.79 30.43 28.58
N ASP A 86 34.36 29.49 27.79
CA ASP A 86 34.70 28.04 27.98
C ASP A 86 35.68 27.58 29.10
N VAL A 87 35.66 26.27 29.50
CA VAL A 87 36.60 25.14 29.11
C VAL A 87 36.49 23.85 30.01
N GLY A 88 36.87 22.62 29.55
CA GLY A 88 37.61 21.66 30.44
C GLY A 88 37.45 20.10 30.55
N PHE A 89 37.42 19.28 29.49
CA PHE A 89 37.95 17.86 29.35
C PHE A 89 37.60 16.63 30.31
N VAL A 90 37.98 15.39 29.88
CA VAL A 90 37.59 13.99 30.34
C VAL A 90 38.81 12.98 30.29
N PRO A 91 38.85 11.61 30.50
CA PRO A 91 37.87 10.46 30.53
C PRO A 91 38.00 9.51 31.80
N HIS A 92 37.95 8.14 31.91
CA HIS A 92 37.99 6.92 31.04
C HIS A 92 37.68 5.56 31.79
N SER A 93 37.79 4.37 31.11
CA SER A 93 38.03 2.96 31.61
C SER A 93 36.99 2.17 32.48
N PHE A 94 36.97 0.81 32.65
CA PHE A 94 37.29 -0.43 31.82
C PHE A 94 36.90 -1.79 32.55
N ASP A 95 36.67 -2.89 31.77
CA ASP A 95 36.93 -4.36 31.98
C ASP A 95 36.24 -5.22 33.13
N ASP A 96 35.92 -6.56 33.04
CA ASP A 96 36.01 -7.59 31.95
C ASP A 96 35.20 -8.95 32.09
N LEU A 97 34.92 -9.60 30.93
CA LEU A 97 34.89 -11.06 30.50
C LEU A 97 34.03 -12.28 31.05
N ALA A 98 33.53 -13.08 30.06
CA ALA A 98 33.49 -14.58 29.89
C ALA A 98 32.40 -15.48 30.57
N ARG A 99 31.96 -16.70 30.10
CA ARG A 99 32.02 -17.58 28.86
C ARG A 99 31.13 -18.87 29.11
N ALA A 100 30.95 -19.91 28.26
CA ALA A 100 30.57 -20.11 26.83
C ALA A 100 30.55 -21.64 26.42
N GLY A 101 29.57 -22.15 25.63
CA GLY A 101 29.51 -23.55 25.06
C GLY A 101 28.08 -24.14 24.88
N THR A 102 27.74 -25.14 24.03
CA THR A 102 28.45 -26.09 23.11
C THR A 102 27.54 -26.61 21.93
N SER A 103 28.09 -27.40 20.99
CA SER A 103 27.54 -27.78 19.65
C SER A 103 26.88 -29.17 19.51
N LEU A 104 26.30 -29.50 18.32
CA LEU A 104 26.79 -30.57 17.39
C LEU A 104 25.93 -30.86 16.11
N ASN A 105 26.61 -30.84 14.95
CA ASN A 105 26.50 -31.67 13.70
C ASN A 105 25.24 -31.81 12.80
N GLN A 106 25.51 -32.17 11.53
CA GLN A 106 24.59 -32.26 10.37
C GLN A 106 24.46 -33.69 9.80
N GLU A 107 23.36 -33.95 9.06
CA GLU A 107 23.26 -35.00 8.02
C GLU A 107 22.99 -34.38 6.63
N HIS A 108 22.91 -35.19 5.57
CA HIS A 108 22.73 -34.73 4.19
C HIS A 108 21.36 -34.06 3.96
N ARG A 109 21.36 -32.72 3.86
CA ARG A 109 20.18 -31.85 3.77
C ARG A 109 19.68 -31.68 2.32
N MET A 110 18.37 -31.87 2.12
CA MET A 110 17.66 -31.42 0.91
C MET A 110 17.38 -29.92 1.03
N ARG A 111 17.56 -29.15 -0.05
CA ARG A 111 17.38 -27.71 -0.04
C ARG A 111 15.90 -27.33 -0.11
N GLU A 112 15.30 -26.99 1.01
CA GLU A 112 13.88 -26.59 1.12
C GLU A 112 13.69 -25.17 1.70
N ASP A 113 14.71 -24.64 2.38
CA ASP A 113 14.66 -23.39 3.16
C ASP A 113 15.09 -22.17 2.30
N PHE A 114 14.12 -21.53 1.65
CA PHE A 114 14.32 -20.37 0.76
C PHE A 114 13.62 -19.09 1.26
N PRO A 115 13.97 -18.55 2.45
CA PRO A 115 13.34 -17.36 2.99
C PRO A 115 13.88 -16.07 2.34
N GLU A 116 13.14 -14.97 2.43
CA GLU A 116 13.62 -13.63 2.05
C GLU A 116 14.44 -12.98 3.20
N THR A 117 14.07 -13.28 4.44
CA THR A 117 14.72 -12.83 5.68
C THR A 117 15.23 -14.04 6.46
N TRP A 118 16.53 -14.05 6.76
CA TRP A 118 17.22 -15.11 7.52
C TRP A 118 17.35 -14.80 9.01
N ILE A 119 17.59 -13.53 9.36
CA ILE A 119 17.77 -13.10 10.76
C ILE A 119 16.80 -11.97 11.06
N TRP A 120 16.05 -12.12 12.14
CA TRP A 120 15.23 -11.09 12.76
C TRP A 120 15.25 -11.36 14.27
N GLU A 121 16.28 -10.85 14.94
CA GLU A 121 16.65 -11.23 16.31
C GLU A 121 17.02 -10.00 17.14
N SER A 122 16.81 -10.09 18.45
CA SER A 122 17.26 -9.06 19.39
C SER A 122 17.68 -9.63 20.73
N ALA A 123 18.64 -8.99 21.39
CA ALA A 123 19.06 -9.32 22.75
C ALA A 123 19.57 -8.08 23.48
N ASP A 124 19.34 -8.04 24.79
CA ASP A 124 20.05 -7.15 25.70
C ASP A 124 21.47 -7.69 25.97
N THR A 125 22.46 -6.81 26.07
CA THR A 125 23.86 -7.15 26.35
C THR A 125 24.37 -6.52 27.65
N PRO A 126 23.97 -7.03 28.85
CA PRO A 126 24.45 -6.51 30.13
C PRO A 126 25.98 -6.46 30.23
N THR A 127 26.67 -7.46 29.66
CA THR A 127 28.15 -7.55 29.63
C THR A 127 28.76 -7.07 28.30
N GLY A 128 28.01 -6.27 27.52
CA GLY A 128 28.42 -5.74 26.21
C GLY A 128 28.58 -6.78 25.10
N ASN A 129 28.37 -8.07 25.36
CA ASN A 129 28.63 -9.16 24.43
C ASN A 129 27.40 -10.06 24.23
N ALA A 130 27.10 -10.40 22.98
CA ALA A 130 26.12 -11.44 22.61
C ALA A 130 26.65 -12.31 21.47
N SER A 131 26.14 -13.54 21.36
CA SER A 131 26.48 -14.46 20.28
C SER A 131 25.24 -15.24 19.83
N PHE A 132 24.84 -15.08 18.57
CA PHE A 132 23.76 -15.87 17.97
C PHE A 132 24.35 -16.97 17.08
N GLU A 133 23.99 -18.23 17.33
CA GLU A 133 24.28 -19.33 16.40
C GLU A 133 23.18 -19.39 15.34
N LYS A 134 23.56 -19.21 14.07
CA LYS A 134 22.63 -19.26 12.93
C LYS A 134 23.21 -20.13 11.81
N SER A 135 22.46 -21.16 11.44
CA SER A 135 22.69 -21.91 10.21
C SER A 135 22.21 -21.10 9.01
N LEU A 136 22.97 -21.07 7.93
CA LEU A 136 22.54 -20.49 6.66
C LEU A 136 21.29 -21.22 6.12
N PRO A 137 20.36 -20.50 5.46
CA PRO A 137 19.30 -21.10 4.67
C PRO A 137 19.86 -21.73 3.39
N ASP A 138 19.02 -22.49 2.68
CA ASP A 138 19.42 -23.26 1.51
C ASP A 138 19.55 -22.41 0.21
N THR A 139 19.31 -21.09 0.30
CA THR A 139 19.54 -20.14 -0.79
C THR A 139 21.04 -19.93 -1.04
N ILE A 140 21.46 -20.08 -2.29
CA ILE A 140 22.83 -19.83 -2.76
C ILE A 140 22.88 -18.37 -3.24
N THR A 141 23.17 -17.46 -2.31
CA THR A 141 23.15 -16.01 -2.48
C THR A 141 24.12 -15.32 -1.51
N THR A 142 24.31 -14.01 -1.67
CA THR A 142 24.88 -13.16 -0.62
C THR A 142 23.80 -12.84 0.41
N TRP A 143 24.02 -13.24 1.66
CA TRP A 143 23.26 -12.76 2.79
C TRP A 143 23.88 -11.47 3.33
N VAL A 144 23.08 -10.41 3.44
CA VAL A 144 23.49 -9.11 3.98
C VAL A 144 22.95 -8.98 5.39
N VAL A 145 23.85 -8.90 6.37
CA VAL A 145 23.51 -8.74 7.79
C VAL A 145 23.83 -7.32 8.24
N THR A 146 22.82 -6.67 8.80
CA THR A 146 22.85 -5.34 9.41
C THR A 146 22.36 -5.40 10.85
N GLY A 147 22.69 -4.38 11.64
CA GLY A 147 22.21 -4.29 13.01
C GLY A 147 22.39 -2.90 13.60
N PHE A 148 21.72 -2.69 14.73
CA PHE A 148 21.80 -1.49 15.53
C PHE A 148 21.84 -1.87 17.02
N SER A 149 22.37 -0.97 17.86
CA SER A 149 22.32 -1.11 19.31
C SER A 149 21.93 0.21 19.96
N VAL A 150 21.15 0.18 21.03
CA VAL A 150 20.77 1.34 21.84
C VAL A 150 21.32 1.15 23.25
N SER A 151 22.26 2.00 23.69
CA SER A 151 22.81 1.98 25.04
C SER A 151 22.43 3.25 25.82
N PRO A 152 22.44 3.23 27.17
CA PRO A 152 22.25 4.42 27.99
C PRO A 152 23.39 5.46 27.87
N ARG A 153 24.57 5.08 27.34
CA ARG A 153 25.77 5.94 27.28
C ARG A 153 25.94 6.62 25.92
N ASN A 154 25.93 5.85 24.83
CA ASN A 154 26.11 6.36 23.46
C ASN A 154 24.81 6.43 22.64
N GLY A 155 23.67 6.04 23.20
CA GLY A 155 22.39 6.05 22.48
C GLY A 155 22.36 5.04 21.34
N LEU A 156 21.73 5.42 20.22
CA LEU A 156 21.59 4.58 19.02
C LEU A 156 22.88 4.57 18.18
N GLN A 157 23.50 3.40 18.07
CA GLN A 157 24.62 3.12 17.16
C GLN A 157 24.17 2.16 16.05
N ILE A 158 24.59 2.42 14.81
CA ILE A 158 24.28 1.60 13.64
C ILE A 158 25.57 0.95 13.10
N LEU A 159 25.49 -0.30 12.65
CA LEU A 159 26.61 -0.99 12.00
C LEU A 159 26.99 -0.28 10.70
N GLN A 160 28.20 0.30 10.66
CA GLN A 160 28.64 1.16 9.54
C GLN A 160 28.77 0.42 8.20
N ASN A 161 29.23 -0.83 8.23
CA ASN A 161 29.38 -1.68 7.04
C ASN A 161 28.58 -2.97 7.24
N PRO A 162 27.56 -3.27 6.41
CA PRO A 162 26.86 -4.54 6.43
C PRO A 162 27.80 -5.73 6.20
N ILE A 163 27.63 -6.79 6.98
CA ILE A 163 28.38 -8.05 6.79
C ILE A 163 27.78 -8.77 5.58
N LYS A 164 28.62 -9.17 4.63
CA LYS A 164 28.23 -10.03 3.50
C LYS A 164 28.71 -11.45 3.76
N ILE A 165 27.77 -12.40 3.81
CA ILE A 165 28.05 -13.83 3.96
C ILE A 165 27.61 -14.53 2.67
N HIS A 166 28.57 -15.06 1.92
CA HIS A 166 28.31 -15.69 0.63
C HIS A 166 28.03 -17.18 0.82
N SER A 167 26.78 -17.59 0.60
CA SER A 167 26.42 -19.00 0.42
C SER A 167 26.83 -19.41 -1.00
N ASN A 168 27.83 -20.29 -1.13
CA ASN A 168 28.37 -20.72 -2.42
C ASN A 168 28.35 -22.25 -2.59
N LYS A 169 28.34 -22.68 -3.86
CA LYS A 169 28.42 -24.08 -4.26
C LYS A 169 28.94 -24.14 -5.69
N TRP A 170 29.86 -25.05 -6.00
CA TRP A 170 30.46 -25.11 -7.35
C TRP A 170 29.45 -25.56 -8.41
N ILE A 171 28.55 -26.49 -8.08
CA ILE A 171 27.49 -26.97 -8.96
C ILE A 171 26.17 -27.00 -8.20
N PHE A 172 25.15 -26.33 -8.74
CA PHE A 172 23.82 -26.27 -8.13
C PHE A 172 22.71 -26.02 -9.16
N ALA A 173 21.49 -26.35 -8.77
CA ALA A 173 20.27 -25.99 -9.50
C ALA A 173 19.59 -24.74 -8.90
N GLU A 174 18.97 -23.92 -9.76
CA GLU A 174 18.02 -22.87 -9.38
C GLU A 174 16.72 -23.03 -10.20
N LEU A 175 15.57 -22.98 -9.51
CA LEU A 175 14.25 -23.12 -10.13
C LEU A 175 13.63 -21.74 -10.41
N HIS A 176 13.38 -21.46 -11.69
CA HIS A 176 12.63 -20.30 -12.15
C HIS A 176 11.17 -20.70 -12.35
N LEU A 177 10.42 -20.69 -11.24
CA LEU A 177 8.98 -20.93 -11.20
C LEU A 177 8.18 -19.61 -11.34
N PRO A 178 7.00 -19.62 -11.98
CA PRO A 178 6.06 -18.49 -11.90
C PRO A 178 5.41 -18.43 -10.49
N PRO A 179 4.83 -17.28 -10.07
CA PRO A 179 4.26 -17.12 -8.73
C PRO A 179 2.98 -17.95 -8.48
N SER A 180 2.31 -18.40 -9.54
CA SER A 180 1.19 -19.35 -9.50
C SER A 180 0.94 -19.92 -10.89
N ILE A 181 0.31 -21.09 -10.98
CA ILE A 181 -0.33 -21.60 -12.21
C ILE A 181 -1.82 -21.82 -11.95
N LYS A 182 -2.68 -21.91 -12.98
CA LYS A 182 -4.03 -22.44 -12.80
C LYS A 182 -4.09 -23.95 -13.04
N ARG A 183 -5.15 -24.56 -12.53
CA ARG A 183 -5.51 -25.96 -12.78
C ARG A 183 -5.63 -26.24 -14.28
N PHE A 184 -5.14 -27.41 -14.69
CA PHE A 184 -5.06 -27.90 -16.07
C PHE A 184 -4.18 -27.10 -17.05
N GLU A 185 -3.66 -25.92 -16.69
CA GLU A 185 -2.70 -25.21 -17.53
C GLU A 185 -1.40 -26.02 -17.71
N ASN A 186 -0.76 -25.87 -18.88
CA ASN A 186 0.55 -26.44 -19.19
C ASN A 186 1.56 -25.30 -19.30
N VAL A 187 2.30 -25.03 -18.23
CA VAL A 187 3.22 -23.89 -18.15
C VAL A 187 4.66 -24.38 -18.27
N THR A 188 5.48 -23.71 -19.07
CA THR A 188 6.92 -24.02 -19.15
C THR A 188 7.67 -23.19 -18.11
N ALA A 189 8.38 -23.87 -17.22
CA ALA A 189 9.30 -23.31 -16.25
C ALA A 189 10.74 -23.77 -16.59
N HIS A 190 11.73 -23.20 -15.90
CA HIS A 190 13.13 -23.48 -16.18
C HIS A 190 13.85 -23.89 -14.89
N CYS A 191 14.62 -24.97 -14.96
CA CYS A 191 15.69 -25.24 -14.00
C CYS A 191 16.99 -24.83 -14.67
N LEU A 192 17.68 -23.86 -14.06
CA LEU A 192 19.05 -23.54 -14.42
C LEU A 192 19.97 -24.45 -13.60
N VAL A 193 20.98 -25.04 -14.24
CA VAL A 193 22.05 -25.75 -13.53
C VAL A 193 23.35 -25.04 -13.83
N HIS A 194 23.97 -24.50 -12.78
CA HIS A 194 25.18 -23.70 -12.87
C HIS A 194 26.40 -24.56 -12.58
N ASN A 195 27.51 -24.32 -13.30
CA ASN A 195 28.81 -24.91 -13.00
C ASN A 195 29.89 -23.83 -12.91
N TYR A 196 30.40 -23.60 -11.70
CA TYR A 196 31.54 -22.76 -11.37
C TYR A 196 32.82 -23.58 -11.11
N GLY A 197 32.78 -24.90 -11.35
CA GLY A 197 33.95 -25.79 -11.32
C GLY A 197 34.30 -26.35 -12.71
N PRO A 198 35.21 -27.34 -12.77
CA PRO A 198 35.61 -27.98 -14.02
C PRO A 198 34.45 -28.61 -14.79
N ALA A 199 34.64 -28.82 -16.10
CA ALA A 199 33.63 -29.44 -16.97
C ALA A 199 33.25 -30.87 -16.52
N VAL A 200 31.95 -31.17 -16.50
CA VAL A 200 31.39 -32.39 -15.92
C VAL A 200 30.14 -32.88 -16.65
N ASN A 201 30.00 -34.21 -16.79
CA ASN A 201 28.74 -34.85 -17.18
C ASN A 201 27.89 -35.07 -15.93
N LEU A 202 26.63 -34.65 -15.96
CA LEU A 202 25.62 -34.80 -14.91
C LEU A 202 24.35 -35.47 -15.44
N SER A 203 23.41 -35.75 -14.54
CA SER A 203 22.03 -36.07 -14.87
C SER A 203 21.08 -35.32 -13.93
N VAL A 204 19.97 -34.82 -14.48
CA VAL A 204 18.98 -34.00 -13.75
C VAL A 204 17.63 -34.71 -13.73
N GLU A 205 17.18 -35.07 -12.54
CA GLU A 205 15.86 -35.66 -12.27
C GLU A 205 14.94 -34.55 -11.73
N VAL A 206 13.70 -34.44 -12.23
CA VAL A 206 12.74 -33.40 -11.80
C VAL A 206 11.39 -34.03 -11.49
N ARG A 207 11.02 -34.12 -10.21
CA ARG A 207 9.75 -34.74 -9.79
C ARG A 207 8.66 -33.67 -9.60
N PRO A 208 7.40 -33.97 -9.94
CA PRO A 208 6.89 -35.22 -10.51
C PRO A 208 6.98 -35.30 -12.05
N MET A 209 7.54 -34.29 -12.73
CA MET A 209 7.35 -34.05 -14.18
C MET A 209 8.23 -34.89 -15.12
N LEU A 210 9.45 -35.23 -14.70
CA LEU A 210 10.43 -36.03 -15.43
C LEU A 210 10.79 -37.27 -14.60
N LYS A 211 10.18 -38.41 -14.95
CA LYS A 211 10.45 -39.72 -14.31
C LYS A 211 11.79 -40.35 -14.70
N ALA A 212 12.49 -39.77 -15.67
CA ALA A 212 13.81 -40.21 -16.13
C ALA A 212 14.79 -39.03 -15.98
N ALA A 213 15.99 -39.32 -15.48
CA ALA A 213 17.03 -38.31 -15.35
C ALA A 213 17.53 -37.89 -16.74
N THR A 214 17.53 -36.59 -17.01
CA THR A 214 17.99 -36.01 -18.28
C THR A 214 19.52 -35.88 -18.23
N PRO A 215 20.29 -36.51 -19.13
CA PRO A 215 21.74 -36.35 -19.18
C PRO A 215 22.10 -34.93 -19.61
N LEU A 216 23.13 -34.36 -18.98
CA LEU A 216 23.52 -32.97 -19.16
C LEU A 216 25.04 -32.84 -19.12
N PHE A 217 25.64 -32.19 -20.12
CA PHE A 217 27.05 -31.81 -20.06
C PHE A 217 27.14 -30.33 -19.69
N LEU A 218 27.90 -30.03 -18.63
CA LEU A 218 28.20 -28.67 -18.20
C LEU A 218 29.70 -28.42 -18.41
N ALA A 219 30.03 -27.41 -19.20
CA ALA A 219 31.40 -26.93 -19.31
C ALA A 219 31.76 -26.08 -18.08
N GLU A 220 33.03 -25.72 -17.97
CA GLU A 220 33.51 -24.84 -16.89
C GLU A 220 32.95 -23.42 -17.08
N GLY A 221 32.37 -22.86 -16.01
CA GLY A 221 31.75 -21.54 -16.00
C GLY A 221 30.39 -21.44 -16.71
N THR A 222 29.81 -22.52 -17.24
CA THR A 222 28.53 -22.44 -17.98
C THR A 222 27.31 -22.67 -17.09
N THR A 223 26.16 -22.23 -17.59
CA THR A 223 24.84 -22.50 -17.01
C THR A 223 23.96 -23.12 -18.07
N GLU A 224 23.44 -24.31 -17.83
CA GLU A 224 22.54 -25.01 -18.73
C GLU A 224 21.08 -24.91 -18.28
N THR A 225 20.15 -24.95 -19.25
CA THR A 225 18.72 -24.72 -19.00
C THR A 225 17.87 -25.96 -19.29
N VAL A 226 17.46 -26.66 -18.23
CA VAL A 226 16.50 -27.77 -18.33
C VAL A 226 15.08 -27.20 -18.32
N ARG A 227 14.33 -27.39 -19.43
CA ARG A 227 12.92 -26.96 -19.55
C ARG A 227 12.00 -27.95 -18.82
N ILE A 228 11.21 -27.45 -17.88
CA ILE A 228 10.24 -28.22 -17.10
C ILE A 228 8.84 -27.84 -17.57
N ARG A 229 7.97 -28.83 -17.81
CA ARG A 229 6.53 -28.59 -18.01
C ARG A 229 5.82 -28.78 -16.68
N LEU A 230 5.26 -27.71 -16.14
CA LEU A 230 4.39 -27.72 -14.97
C LEU A 230 2.94 -27.99 -15.41
N HIS A 231 2.28 -28.91 -14.71
CA HIS A 231 0.87 -29.22 -14.86
C HIS A 231 0.30 -29.70 -13.52
N SER A 232 -0.95 -29.36 -13.22
CA SER A 232 -1.69 -29.96 -12.09
C SER A 232 -3.17 -30.08 -12.39
N ALA A 233 -3.75 -31.25 -12.07
CA ALA A 233 -5.18 -31.51 -12.12
C ALA A 233 -5.94 -31.07 -10.85
N ASN A 234 -5.21 -30.70 -9.79
CA ASN A 234 -5.75 -30.36 -8.47
C ASN A 234 -5.41 -28.91 -8.09
N VAL A 235 -6.39 -28.20 -7.50
CA VAL A 235 -6.17 -26.92 -6.78
C VAL A 235 -5.38 -27.21 -5.50
N GLY A 236 -4.51 -26.29 -5.08
CA GLY A 236 -3.72 -26.43 -3.85
C GLY A 236 -2.26 -26.05 -4.06
N VAL A 237 -1.34 -26.92 -3.64
CA VAL A 237 0.11 -26.69 -3.75
C VAL A 237 0.76 -27.81 -4.57
N LEU A 238 1.52 -27.44 -5.59
CA LEU A 238 2.35 -28.35 -6.38
C LEU A 238 3.80 -28.25 -5.87
N ALA A 239 4.36 -29.36 -5.38
CA ALA A 239 5.79 -29.44 -5.09
C ALA A 239 6.57 -29.82 -6.36
N VAL A 240 7.69 -29.14 -6.59
CA VAL A 240 8.66 -29.43 -7.64
C VAL A 240 9.99 -29.74 -6.97
N GLU A 241 10.48 -30.97 -7.14
CA GLU A 241 11.76 -31.42 -6.59
C GLU A 241 12.76 -31.59 -7.73
N VAL A 242 13.97 -31.08 -7.59
CA VAL A 242 15.08 -31.27 -8.57
C VAL A 242 16.22 -31.99 -7.86
N ILE A 243 16.78 -33.02 -8.50
CA ILE A 243 17.94 -33.78 -8.01
C ILE A 243 18.99 -33.84 -9.13
N VAL A 244 20.18 -33.34 -8.85
CA VAL A 244 21.34 -33.32 -9.75
C VAL A 244 22.35 -34.38 -9.30
N ARG A 245 22.67 -35.32 -10.19
CA ARG A 245 23.56 -36.46 -9.91
C ARG A 245 24.74 -36.54 -10.86
N GLU A 246 25.87 -37.00 -10.34
CA GLU A 246 26.99 -37.51 -11.15
C GLU A 246 26.61 -38.87 -11.81
N PRO A 247 27.31 -39.28 -12.89
CA PRO A 247 27.27 -40.65 -13.43
C PRO A 247 27.67 -41.74 -12.42
N THR A 248 28.35 -41.37 -11.34
CA THR A 248 28.66 -42.22 -10.18
C THR A 248 27.42 -42.53 -9.31
N GLY A 249 26.29 -41.89 -9.58
CA GLY A 249 25.05 -41.97 -8.80
C GLY A 249 24.97 -40.99 -7.62
N LYS A 250 26.12 -40.41 -7.22
CA LYS A 250 26.25 -39.42 -6.15
C LYS A 250 25.39 -38.18 -6.44
N VAL A 251 24.60 -37.75 -5.46
CA VAL A 251 23.87 -36.48 -5.51
C VAL A 251 24.85 -35.33 -5.26
N ILE A 252 24.90 -34.36 -6.17
CA ILE A 252 25.62 -33.10 -5.96
C ILE A 252 24.69 -32.08 -5.29
N ASP A 253 23.46 -31.98 -5.79
CA ASP A 253 22.49 -31.00 -5.32
C ASP A 253 21.07 -31.58 -5.38
N ALA A 254 20.24 -31.21 -4.41
CA ALA A 254 18.84 -31.57 -4.38
C ALA A 254 18.05 -30.44 -3.72
N LEU A 255 16.97 -30.00 -4.36
CA LEU A 255 16.12 -28.90 -3.88
C LEU A 255 14.64 -29.20 -4.08
N LYS A 256 13.81 -28.46 -3.35
CA LYS A 256 12.35 -28.50 -3.44
C LYS A 256 11.78 -27.10 -3.34
N GLN A 257 10.84 -26.78 -4.23
CA GLN A 257 10.05 -25.56 -4.14
C GLN A 257 8.57 -25.87 -4.38
N THR A 258 7.71 -25.03 -3.81
CA THR A 258 6.26 -25.18 -3.87
C THR A 258 5.64 -24.03 -4.66
N ILE A 259 4.69 -24.34 -5.55
CA ILE A 259 3.96 -23.35 -6.33
C ILE A 259 2.44 -23.51 -6.09
N PRO A 260 1.70 -22.43 -5.80
CA PRO A 260 0.26 -22.50 -5.64
C PRO A 260 -0.44 -22.73 -6.99
N VAL A 261 -1.34 -23.71 -7.01
CA VAL A 261 -2.22 -24.03 -8.13
C VAL A 261 -3.61 -23.44 -7.84
N ARG A 262 -3.98 -22.41 -8.59
CA ARG A 262 -5.26 -21.70 -8.51
C ARG A 262 -6.34 -22.42 -9.33
N PRO A 263 -7.64 -22.23 -9.03
CA PRO A 263 -8.71 -22.69 -9.92
C PRO A 263 -8.67 -21.99 -11.29
N GLU A 264 -9.28 -22.65 -12.27
CA GLU A 264 -9.58 -22.10 -13.58
C GLU A 264 -10.84 -21.21 -13.57
N GLY A 265 -11.09 -20.48 -14.67
CA GLY A 265 -12.29 -19.66 -14.85
C GLY A 265 -12.18 -18.23 -14.32
N LEU A 266 -13.33 -17.65 -13.94
CA LEU A 266 -13.47 -16.30 -13.39
C LEU A 266 -14.06 -16.38 -11.97
N ILE A 267 -13.54 -15.57 -11.04
CA ILE A 267 -14.06 -15.49 -9.67
C ILE A 267 -15.37 -14.69 -9.69
N LYS A 268 -16.43 -15.27 -9.13
CA LYS A 268 -17.76 -14.65 -8.95
C LYS A 268 -18.09 -14.56 -7.47
N THR A 269 -17.73 -13.44 -6.85
CA THR A 269 -18.06 -13.15 -5.44
C THR A 269 -19.56 -12.93 -5.28
N VAL A 270 -20.15 -13.43 -4.20
CA VAL A 270 -21.52 -13.13 -3.79
C VAL A 270 -21.52 -12.82 -2.30
N GLU A 271 -22.02 -11.65 -1.93
CA GLU A 271 -21.91 -11.08 -0.59
C GLU A 271 -23.29 -10.98 0.09
N ASP A 272 -23.35 -11.33 1.38
CA ASP A 272 -24.54 -11.16 2.22
C ASP A 272 -24.17 -10.33 3.46
N VAL A 273 -24.04 -9.03 3.26
CA VAL A 273 -23.71 -8.07 4.32
C VAL A 273 -24.92 -7.84 5.21
N ARG A 274 -24.81 -8.16 6.51
CA ARG A 274 -25.89 -8.01 7.49
C ARG A 274 -25.48 -7.08 8.63
N VAL A 275 -26.24 -6.01 8.85
CA VAL A 275 -26.06 -5.13 10.02
C VAL A 275 -26.66 -5.82 11.24
N LEU A 276 -25.83 -6.12 12.24
CA LEU A 276 -26.26 -6.72 13.50
C LEU A 276 -26.31 -5.65 14.59
N SER A 277 -27.44 -5.57 15.31
CA SER A 277 -27.62 -4.64 16.41
C SER A 277 -28.21 -5.36 17.62
N PHE A 278 -27.48 -5.33 18.73
CA PHE A 278 -27.85 -5.98 19.99
C PHE A 278 -28.06 -4.94 21.10
N PRO A 279 -29.10 -4.08 21.02
CA PRO A 279 -29.39 -3.06 22.04
C PRO A 279 -29.76 -3.65 23.40
N LYS A 280 -30.03 -4.95 23.46
CA LYS A 280 -30.11 -5.78 24.67
C LYS A 280 -29.43 -7.12 24.37
N GLN A 281 -28.80 -7.71 25.39
CA GLN A 281 -28.14 -9.01 25.27
C GLN A 281 -29.15 -10.08 24.83
N SER A 282 -28.98 -10.58 23.62
CA SER A 282 -29.91 -11.49 22.95
C SER A 282 -29.16 -12.39 21.97
N LYS A 283 -29.77 -13.48 21.54
CA LYS A 283 -29.21 -14.39 20.52
C LYS A 283 -30.04 -14.28 19.25
N GLN A 284 -29.38 -14.08 18.12
CA GLN A 284 -29.98 -14.12 16.80
C GLN A 284 -29.29 -15.22 15.99
N SER A 285 -30.08 -16.05 15.31
CA SER A 285 -29.59 -17.13 14.44
C SER A 285 -29.86 -16.76 12.99
N PHE A 286 -28.86 -16.96 12.13
CA PHE A 286 -28.93 -16.58 10.72
C PHE A 286 -28.57 -17.75 9.82
N ASN A 287 -29.49 -18.12 8.94
CA ASN A 287 -29.19 -19.04 7.85
C ASN A 287 -28.53 -18.25 6.72
N LEU A 288 -27.34 -18.69 6.30
CA LEU A 288 -26.64 -18.20 5.11
C LEU A 288 -26.98 -19.13 3.93
N THR A 289 -27.96 -18.75 3.12
CA THR A 289 -28.21 -19.41 1.84
C THR A 289 -27.18 -18.91 0.82
N LEU A 290 -26.09 -19.67 0.67
CA LEU A 290 -25.23 -19.55 -0.50
C LEU A 290 -26.09 -19.74 -1.78
N PRO A 291 -25.85 -18.99 -2.86
CA PRO A 291 -26.61 -19.14 -4.10
C PRO A 291 -26.52 -20.58 -4.59
N VAL A 292 -27.67 -21.19 -4.85
CA VAL A 292 -27.73 -22.58 -5.34
C VAL A 292 -27.05 -22.64 -6.71
N ARG A 293 -26.08 -23.56 -6.84
CA ARG A 293 -25.38 -23.87 -8.09
C ARG A 293 -26.43 -24.09 -9.19
N THR A 294 -26.50 -23.19 -10.16
CA THR A 294 -27.39 -23.38 -11.32
C THR A 294 -26.83 -24.49 -12.20
N GLU A 295 -27.63 -25.03 -13.13
CA GLU A 295 -27.13 -26.04 -14.06
C GLU A 295 -26.13 -25.49 -15.08
N GLU A 296 -26.02 -24.16 -15.18
CA GLU A 296 -24.96 -23.45 -15.93
C GLU A 296 -23.66 -23.33 -15.10
N ASP A 297 -23.75 -23.29 -13.77
CA ASP A 297 -22.59 -23.29 -12.84
C ASP A 297 -21.89 -24.68 -12.71
N ARG A 298 -22.10 -25.61 -13.66
CA ARG A 298 -21.55 -27.00 -13.66
C ARG A 298 -20.02 -27.11 -13.73
N ALA A 299 -19.30 -25.98 -13.66
CA ALA A 299 -17.84 -25.90 -13.69
C ALA A 299 -17.20 -25.19 -12.47
N ILE A 300 -17.93 -24.94 -11.36
CA ILE A 300 -17.32 -24.41 -10.13
C ILE A 300 -16.38 -25.49 -9.52
N SER A 301 -15.07 -25.32 -9.75
CA SER A 301 -14.02 -26.26 -9.33
C SER A 301 -13.60 -26.12 -7.86
N SER A 302 -13.79 -24.93 -7.29
CA SER A 302 -13.55 -24.62 -5.87
C SER A 302 -14.39 -23.42 -5.45
N GLY A 303 -14.71 -23.31 -4.16
CA GLY A 303 -15.33 -22.11 -3.60
C GLY A 303 -14.79 -21.84 -2.20
N GLU A 304 -14.61 -20.58 -1.86
CA GLU A 304 -14.20 -20.09 -0.54
C GLU A 304 -15.37 -19.35 0.12
N VAL A 305 -15.51 -19.45 1.44
CA VAL A 305 -16.57 -18.76 2.21
C VAL A 305 -15.92 -18.01 3.36
N THR A 306 -15.62 -16.74 3.15
CA THR A 306 -14.99 -15.87 4.14
C THR A 306 -16.07 -15.23 5.02
N LEU A 307 -16.06 -15.53 6.33
CA LEU A 307 -16.91 -14.84 7.30
C LEU A 307 -16.11 -13.69 7.95
N SER A 308 -16.63 -12.46 7.84
CA SER A 308 -16.09 -11.28 8.54
C SER A 308 -17.14 -10.70 9.49
N VAL A 309 -16.72 -10.34 10.70
CA VAL A 309 -17.56 -9.72 11.73
C VAL A 309 -16.86 -8.46 12.21
N ILE A 310 -17.53 -7.32 12.07
CA ILE A 310 -16.89 -6.01 12.16
C ILE A 310 -17.68 -5.15 13.15
N GLY A 311 -17.00 -4.61 14.17
CA GLY A 311 -17.62 -3.80 15.23
C GLY A 311 -17.98 -2.37 14.82
N THR A 312 -18.02 -2.07 13.52
CA THR A 312 -18.21 -0.73 12.95
C THR A 312 -19.04 -0.80 11.69
N PHE A 313 -19.91 0.20 11.46
CA PHE A 313 -20.79 0.25 10.29
C PHE A 313 -20.00 0.40 8.96
N LEU A 314 -18.89 1.14 9.00
CA LEU A 314 -17.89 1.16 7.93
C LEU A 314 -16.76 0.19 8.28
N ASN A 315 -16.38 -0.69 7.34
CA ASN A 315 -15.15 -1.45 7.45
C ASN A 315 -13.96 -0.55 7.06
N LEU A 316 -13.33 0.08 8.05
CA LEU A 316 -12.16 0.93 7.81
C LEU A 316 -10.96 0.14 7.24
N ASN A 317 -10.92 -1.19 7.41
CA ASN A 317 -9.84 -2.02 6.85
C ASN A 317 -9.94 -2.21 5.32
N PHE A 318 -11.08 -1.87 4.68
CA PHE A 318 -11.13 -1.76 3.21
C PHE A 318 -10.54 -0.45 2.70
N PHE A 319 -10.44 0.57 3.55
CA PHE A 319 -9.82 1.86 3.26
C PHE A 319 -8.39 1.87 3.77
N ASP A 320 -7.53 1.01 3.19
CA ASP A 320 -6.08 1.10 3.38
C ASP A 320 -5.55 2.36 2.68
N LEU A 321 -5.69 3.48 3.38
CA LEU A 321 -5.25 4.78 2.91
C LEU A 321 -3.74 4.82 2.67
N GLU A 322 -2.94 3.98 3.33
CA GLU A 322 -1.48 3.95 3.13
C GLU A 322 -1.11 3.32 1.78
N HIS A 323 -1.83 2.29 1.34
CA HIS A 323 -1.73 1.83 -0.04
C HIS A 323 -2.36 2.83 -1.03
N MET A 324 -3.51 3.44 -0.69
CA MET A 324 -4.20 4.39 -1.56
C MET A 324 -3.49 5.74 -1.74
N VAL A 325 -2.56 6.15 -0.84
CA VAL A 325 -1.71 7.34 -1.05
C VAL A 325 -1.03 7.33 -2.42
N LYS A 326 -0.72 6.16 -2.98
CA LYS A 326 -0.14 6.03 -4.33
C LYS A 326 -1.06 6.58 -5.43
N SER A 327 -2.39 6.51 -5.27
CA SER A 327 -3.34 7.03 -6.26
C SER A 327 -3.44 8.57 -6.25
N SER A 328 -3.02 9.25 -5.17
CA SER A 328 -2.87 10.73 -5.16
C SER A 328 -1.84 11.24 -6.18
N HIS A 329 -0.94 10.37 -6.64
CA HIS A 329 0.08 10.65 -7.66
C HIS A 329 -0.35 10.21 -9.08
N GLY A 330 -1.56 9.67 -9.22
CA GLY A 330 -2.14 9.20 -10.49
C GLY A 330 -2.74 10.34 -11.33
N ASN A 331 -3.89 10.08 -11.93
CA ASN A 331 -4.68 11.11 -12.60
C ASN A 331 -5.54 11.93 -11.60
N GLY A 332 -6.15 13.02 -12.09
CA GLY A 332 -6.88 13.95 -11.24
C GLY A 332 -8.09 13.34 -10.54
N GLU A 333 -8.77 12.38 -11.17
CA GLU A 333 -9.93 11.68 -10.58
C GLU A 333 -9.49 10.68 -9.50
N GLU A 334 -8.36 9.98 -9.70
CA GLU A 334 -7.74 9.09 -8.70
C GLU A 334 -7.27 9.85 -7.45
N ASN A 335 -6.78 11.08 -7.63
CA ASN A 335 -6.42 11.98 -6.52
C ASN A 335 -7.65 12.59 -5.85
N LEU A 336 -8.67 13.00 -6.61
CA LEU A 336 -9.93 13.55 -6.08
C LEU A 336 -10.66 12.51 -5.22
N LEU A 337 -10.76 11.27 -5.70
CA LEU A 337 -11.33 10.15 -4.96
C LEU A 337 -10.55 9.84 -3.67
N PHE A 338 -9.22 9.87 -3.72
CA PHE A 338 -8.38 9.67 -2.53
C PHE A 338 -8.58 10.79 -1.50
N LEU A 339 -8.62 12.05 -1.92
CA LEU A 339 -8.87 13.20 -1.05
C LEU A 339 -10.25 13.10 -0.37
N GLN A 340 -11.31 12.87 -1.16
CA GLN A 340 -12.67 12.68 -0.64
C GLN A 340 -12.77 11.50 0.33
N THR A 341 -12.12 10.37 0.02
CA THR A 341 -12.11 9.19 0.90
C THR A 341 -11.38 9.46 2.22
N THR A 342 -10.22 10.14 2.15
CA THR A 342 -9.43 10.51 3.34
C THR A 342 -10.22 11.45 4.25
N MET A 343 -10.87 12.47 3.67
CA MET A 343 -11.77 13.37 4.39
C MET A 343 -12.95 12.62 5.03
N ALA A 344 -13.61 11.73 4.30
CA ALA A 344 -14.74 10.95 4.85
C ALA A 344 -14.33 10.02 6.01
N VAL A 345 -13.14 9.41 5.95
CA VAL A 345 -12.58 8.60 7.05
C VAL A 345 -12.23 9.46 8.25
N TYR A 346 -11.58 10.61 8.05
CA TYR A 346 -11.32 11.61 9.10
C TYR A 346 -12.61 12.02 9.81
N ASP A 347 -13.62 12.39 9.01
CA ASP A 347 -14.87 12.96 9.49
C ASP A 347 -15.73 11.92 10.25
N TYR A 348 -15.71 10.66 9.81
CA TYR A 348 -16.29 9.53 10.55
C TYR A 348 -15.58 9.27 11.89
N LEU A 349 -14.25 9.22 11.91
CA LEU A 349 -13.47 9.01 13.13
C LEU A 349 -13.65 10.17 14.13
N ASN A 350 -13.72 11.41 13.63
CA ASN A 350 -13.97 12.60 14.43
C ASN A 350 -15.38 12.57 15.05
N LYS A 351 -16.42 12.41 14.23
CA LYS A 351 -17.83 12.39 14.67
C LYS A 351 -18.19 11.19 15.56
N THR A 352 -17.41 10.11 15.52
CA THR A 352 -17.56 8.96 16.44
C THR A 352 -16.70 9.05 17.71
N ASN A 353 -15.92 10.12 17.90
CA ASN A 353 -14.95 10.30 18.99
C ASN A 353 -13.88 9.19 19.06
N ARG A 354 -13.40 8.75 17.89
CA ARG A 354 -12.42 7.66 17.72
C ARG A 354 -11.12 8.10 17.02
N LEU A 355 -10.99 9.38 16.70
CA LEU A 355 -9.81 9.96 16.07
C LEU A 355 -8.68 10.18 17.10
N GLN A 356 -7.63 9.35 17.04
CA GLN A 356 -6.42 9.49 17.86
C GLN A 356 -5.44 10.50 17.24
N SER A 357 -4.54 11.12 18.03
CA SER A 357 -3.65 12.20 17.54
C SER A 357 -2.75 11.75 16.37
N GLY A 358 -1.99 10.65 16.51
CA GLY A 358 -1.16 10.15 15.42
C GLY A 358 -1.96 9.73 14.17
N THR A 359 -3.21 9.30 14.32
CA THR A 359 -4.12 9.07 13.19
C THR A 359 -4.58 10.39 12.55
N LYS A 360 -4.89 11.40 13.37
CA LYS A 360 -5.24 12.76 12.93
C LYS A 360 -4.10 13.36 12.11
N GLU A 361 -2.89 13.38 12.65
CA GLU A 361 -1.69 13.90 12.01
C GLU A 361 -1.44 13.20 10.66
N LYS A 362 -1.44 11.86 10.64
CA LYS A 362 -1.31 11.06 9.41
C LYS A 362 -2.38 11.39 8.36
N LEU A 363 -3.64 11.58 8.76
CA LEU A 363 -4.73 11.97 7.86
C LEU A 363 -4.60 13.42 7.35
N HIS A 364 -4.14 14.37 8.17
CA HIS A 364 -3.83 15.72 7.70
C HIS A 364 -2.73 15.68 6.63
N THR A 365 -1.62 14.98 6.87
CA THR A 365 -0.54 14.84 5.86
C THR A 365 -1.05 14.21 4.56
N TYR A 366 -1.97 13.25 4.63
CA TYR A 366 -2.59 12.66 3.44
C TYR A 366 -3.48 13.66 2.67
N MET A 367 -4.27 14.47 3.38
CA MET A 367 -5.06 15.55 2.77
C MET A 367 -4.18 16.66 2.19
N GLU A 368 -3.09 17.02 2.85
CA GLU A 368 -2.11 18.01 2.39
C GLU A 368 -1.42 17.57 1.09
N VAL A 369 -0.90 16.33 1.04
CA VAL A 369 -0.26 15.77 -0.16
C VAL A 369 -1.25 15.70 -1.33
N ALA A 370 -2.48 15.24 -1.09
CA ALA A 370 -3.51 15.15 -2.12
C ALA A 370 -3.94 16.55 -2.63
N TYR A 371 -4.07 17.53 -1.74
CA TYR A 371 -4.33 18.93 -2.09
C TYR A 371 -3.21 19.53 -2.95
N GLN A 372 -1.95 19.38 -2.54
CA GLN A 372 -0.80 19.86 -3.32
C GLN A 372 -0.69 19.19 -4.70
N GLN A 373 -0.98 17.87 -4.80
CA GLN A 373 -1.10 17.21 -6.10
C GLN A 373 -2.26 17.77 -6.94
N MET A 374 -3.40 18.12 -6.31
CA MET A 374 -4.58 18.68 -6.97
C MET A 374 -4.32 20.09 -7.54
N LEU A 375 -3.51 20.91 -6.86
CA LEU A 375 -3.07 22.21 -7.42
C LEU A 375 -2.29 22.01 -8.74
N GLY A 376 -1.56 20.89 -8.88
CA GLY A 376 -0.91 20.49 -10.14
C GLY A 376 -1.86 20.14 -11.29
N HIS A 377 -3.16 19.98 -11.03
CA HIS A 377 -4.21 19.82 -12.05
C HIS A 377 -4.86 21.14 -12.48
N ARG A 378 -4.60 22.25 -11.79
CA ARG A 378 -5.16 23.57 -12.10
C ARG A 378 -4.53 24.16 -13.36
N LEU A 379 -5.36 24.80 -14.18
CA LEU A 379 -4.96 25.58 -15.35
C LEU A 379 -4.91 27.09 -15.01
N ASP A 380 -4.38 27.87 -15.95
CA ASP A 380 -4.13 29.30 -15.75
C ASP A 380 -5.39 30.18 -15.86
N ASP A 381 -6.56 29.59 -16.18
CA ASP A 381 -7.85 30.28 -16.36
C ASP A 381 -8.85 30.11 -15.19
N GLY A 382 -8.45 29.34 -14.16
CA GLY A 382 -9.25 28.98 -12.99
C GLY A 382 -9.74 27.52 -12.97
N SER A 383 -9.64 26.79 -14.09
CA SER A 383 -10.21 25.44 -14.25
C SER A 383 -9.27 24.31 -13.83
N TYR A 384 -9.77 23.07 -13.80
CA TYR A 384 -9.00 21.87 -13.47
C TYR A 384 -9.07 20.81 -14.58
N SER A 385 -7.91 20.20 -14.91
CA SER A 385 -7.76 19.16 -15.93
C SER A 385 -7.33 17.82 -15.31
N ILE A 386 -8.05 16.74 -15.62
CA ILE A 386 -7.78 15.38 -15.13
C ILE A 386 -6.34 14.93 -15.47
N PHE A 387 -5.75 15.44 -16.56
CA PHE A 387 -4.41 15.08 -17.05
C PHE A 387 -3.38 16.21 -16.91
N LYS A 388 -3.61 17.15 -15.98
CA LYS A 388 -2.74 18.32 -15.75
C LYS A 388 -2.57 19.12 -17.06
N ARG A 389 -1.42 19.76 -17.27
CA ARG A 389 -1.14 20.60 -18.46
C ARG A 389 -0.89 19.81 -19.76
N ILE A 390 -0.98 18.46 -19.76
CA ILE A 390 -0.82 17.61 -20.95
C ILE A 390 -1.99 17.82 -21.93
N HIS A 391 -3.20 17.99 -21.39
CA HIS A 391 -4.36 18.43 -22.13
C HIS A 391 -4.82 19.77 -21.54
N GLN A 392 -4.61 20.85 -22.29
CA GLN A 392 -4.97 22.22 -21.94
C GLN A 392 -6.48 22.46 -22.09
N CYS A 393 -7.27 21.67 -21.37
CA CYS A 393 -8.72 21.71 -21.32
C CYS A 393 -9.15 21.40 -19.90
N GLY A 394 -9.74 22.36 -19.20
CA GLY A 394 -10.32 22.14 -17.88
C GLY A 394 -11.76 21.66 -18.02
N GLY A 395 -12.10 20.53 -17.41
CA GLY A 395 -13.41 19.91 -17.55
C GLY A 395 -14.43 20.56 -16.61
N VAL A 396 -15.66 20.79 -17.06
CA VAL A 396 -16.73 21.42 -16.26
C VAL A 396 -17.12 20.54 -15.08
N TRP A 397 -17.36 19.25 -15.31
CA TRP A 397 -17.63 18.30 -14.23
C TRP A 397 -16.48 18.21 -13.22
N PHE A 398 -15.25 18.05 -13.72
CA PHE A 398 -14.08 17.85 -12.86
C PHE A 398 -13.69 19.11 -12.07
N THR A 399 -13.83 20.30 -12.68
CA THR A 399 -13.65 21.59 -12.00
C THR A 399 -14.68 21.74 -10.88
N ALA A 400 -15.96 21.46 -11.14
CA ALA A 400 -17.00 21.53 -10.11
C ALA A 400 -16.77 20.55 -8.94
N SER A 401 -16.53 19.26 -9.23
CA SER A 401 -16.29 18.27 -8.18
C SER A 401 -14.99 18.52 -7.41
N THR A 402 -13.99 19.14 -8.03
CA THR A 402 -12.78 19.61 -7.34
C THR A 402 -13.11 20.78 -6.41
N LEU A 403 -13.83 21.80 -6.88
CA LEU A 403 -14.21 22.97 -6.08
C LEU A 403 -15.12 22.62 -4.89
N GLU A 404 -16.11 21.73 -5.09
CA GLU A 404 -16.92 21.16 -4.00
C GLU A 404 -16.02 20.50 -2.93
N THR A 405 -14.98 19.77 -3.36
CA THR A 405 -14.07 19.06 -2.47
C THR A 405 -13.11 20.00 -1.75
N LEU A 406 -12.55 21.00 -2.45
CA LEU A 406 -11.68 22.02 -1.87
C LEU A 406 -12.42 22.94 -0.89
N HIS A 407 -13.69 23.28 -1.19
CA HIS A 407 -14.55 23.98 -0.23
C HIS A 407 -14.80 23.14 1.03
N LYS A 408 -15.11 21.84 0.89
CA LYS A 408 -15.23 20.96 2.07
C LYS A 408 -13.90 20.82 2.81
N LEU A 409 -12.77 20.82 2.11
CA LEU A 409 -11.42 20.70 2.67
C LEU A 409 -11.05 21.89 3.57
N SER A 410 -11.61 23.09 3.36
CA SER A 410 -11.34 24.26 4.20
C SER A 410 -11.76 24.09 5.68
N ASN A 411 -12.58 23.08 5.98
CA ASN A 411 -12.93 22.68 7.35
C ASN A 411 -11.83 21.84 8.05
N HIS A 412 -10.81 21.40 7.31
CA HIS A 412 -9.74 20.51 7.78
C HIS A 412 -8.33 21.11 7.60
N LEU A 413 -8.12 21.89 6.55
CA LEU A 413 -6.84 22.53 6.20
C LEU A 413 -7.08 23.97 5.71
N PRO A 414 -6.10 24.89 5.81
CA PRO A 414 -6.19 26.18 5.14
C PRO A 414 -6.16 26.01 3.62
N VAL A 415 -7.27 26.37 2.96
CA VAL A 415 -7.41 26.42 1.50
C VAL A 415 -7.51 27.90 1.09
N GLU A 416 -6.81 28.29 0.03
CA GLU A 416 -6.78 29.68 -0.41
C GLU A 416 -8.09 30.03 -1.15
N GLU A 417 -8.75 31.12 -0.74
CA GLU A 417 -10.10 31.47 -1.23
C GLU A 417 -10.11 31.90 -2.71
N SER A 418 -9.01 32.49 -3.19
CA SER A 418 -8.78 32.85 -4.61
C SER A 418 -9.00 31.65 -5.55
N LEU A 419 -8.51 30.47 -5.17
CA LEU A 419 -8.60 29.23 -5.92
C LEU A 419 -10.06 28.77 -6.07
N LEU A 420 -10.89 29.04 -5.06
CA LEU A 420 -12.32 28.75 -5.12
C LEU A 420 -13.05 29.79 -5.99
N ILE A 421 -12.79 31.09 -5.77
CA ILE A 421 -13.46 32.18 -6.50
C ILE A 421 -13.16 32.11 -8.00
N GLU A 422 -11.90 32.03 -8.41
CA GLU A 422 -11.52 31.98 -9.83
C GLU A 422 -12.13 30.77 -10.58
N GLY A 423 -12.24 29.63 -9.90
CA GLY A 423 -12.88 28.42 -10.44
C GLY A 423 -14.40 28.51 -10.52
N LEU A 424 -15.05 29.17 -9.55
CA LEU A 424 -16.49 29.45 -9.59
C LEU A 424 -16.81 30.48 -10.68
N ASP A 425 -16.03 31.56 -10.81
CA ASP A 425 -16.13 32.52 -11.91
C ASP A 425 -15.82 31.88 -13.28
N TRP A 426 -15.00 30.82 -13.33
CA TRP A 426 -14.83 30.00 -14.53
C TRP A 426 -16.09 29.17 -14.84
N LEU A 427 -16.72 28.55 -13.84
CA LEU A 427 -17.98 27.82 -14.04
C LEU A 427 -19.12 28.75 -14.47
N VAL A 428 -19.23 29.95 -13.90
CA VAL A 428 -20.23 30.96 -14.33
C VAL A 428 -20.08 31.30 -15.82
N ARG A 429 -18.83 31.46 -16.31
CA ARG A 429 -18.53 31.68 -17.73
C ARG A 429 -18.92 30.51 -18.65
N HIS A 430 -19.22 29.33 -18.11
CA HIS A 430 -19.68 28.14 -18.82
C HIS A 430 -21.16 27.79 -18.52
N SER A 431 -21.91 28.70 -17.88
CA SER A 431 -23.36 28.56 -17.67
C SER A 431 -24.15 29.15 -18.85
N GLU A 432 -25.12 28.39 -19.34
CA GLU A 432 -26.01 28.79 -20.44
C GLU A 432 -27.14 29.70 -19.91
N GLU A 433 -27.91 30.34 -20.82
CA GLU A 433 -28.97 31.28 -20.40
C GLU A 433 -30.05 30.64 -19.52
N ASP A 434 -30.34 29.34 -19.69
CA ASP A 434 -31.32 28.56 -18.92
C ASP A 434 -30.76 27.98 -17.61
N GLY A 435 -29.46 28.13 -17.34
CA GLY A 435 -28.78 27.52 -16.20
C GLY A 435 -28.33 26.07 -16.43
N SER A 436 -28.34 25.60 -17.68
CA SER A 436 -27.64 24.37 -18.08
C SER A 436 -26.13 24.64 -18.27
N PHE A 437 -25.37 23.56 -18.48
CA PHE A 437 -23.92 23.59 -18.64
C PHE A 437 -23.52 22.58 -19.72
N ASN A 438 -22.52 22.93 -20.53
CA ASN A 438 -21.93 22.06 -21.53
C ASN A 438 -20.48 21.70 -21.16
N GLU A 439 -20.14 20.42 -21.24
CA GLU A 439 -18.79 19.93 -20.95
C GLU A 439 -17.81 20.40 -22.03
N SER A 440 -16.77 21.11 -21.59
CA SER A 440 -15.70 21.70 -22.40
C SER A 440 -14.74 20.67 -23.01
N CYS A 441 -14.59 19.50 -22.37
CA CYS A 441 -13.55 18.52 -22.66
C CYS A 441 -14.10 17.13 -23.01
N THR A 442 -13.21 16.22 -23.40
CA THR A 442 -13.58 14.80 -23.61
C THR A 442 -14.00 14.16 -22.29
N ILE A 443 -15.26 13.72 -22.23
CA ILE A 443 -15.83 12.99 -21.09
C ILE A 443 -15.09 11.64 -20.91
N VAL A 444 -14.24 11.56 -19.88
CA VAL A 444 -13.41 10.38 -19.59
C VAL A 444 -14.26 9.23 -19.00
N HIS A 445 -15.19 9.55 -18.10
CA HIS A 445 -16.05 8.57 -17.42
C HIS A 445 -17.55 8.90 -17.60
N PRO A 446 -18.15 8.55 -18.76
CA PRO A 446 -19.56 8.85 -19.08
C PRO A 446 -20.56 8.34 -18.04
N HIS A 447 -20.26 7.23 -17.38
CA HIS A 447 -21.15 6.62 -16.39
C HIS A 447 -21.29 7.45 -15.10
N ILE A 448 -20.27 8.21 -14.71
CA ILE A 448 -20.36 9.14 -13.58
C ILE A 448 -21.02 10.46 -14.04
N GLN A 449 -20.59 10.96 -15.20
CA GLN A 449 -20.91 12.32 -15.65
C GLN A 449 -22.28 12.46 -16.36
N ARG A 450 -22.87 11.35 -16.85
CA ARG A 450 -24.14 11.36 -17.63
C ARG A 450 -25.27 10.50 -17.04
N THR A 451 -25.09 9.86 -15.88
CA THR A 451 -26.19 9.10 -15.25
C THR A 451 -27.32 10.05 -14.86
N GLY A 452 -28.53 9.79 -15.36
CA GLY A 452 -29.66 10.73 -15.31
C GLY A 452 -29.89 11.56 -16.58
N GLY A 453 -28.95 11.59 -17.53
CA GLY A 453 -28.97 12.44 -18.73
C GLY A 453 -27.83 13.46 -18.72
N LYS A 454 -27.36 13.86 -19.92
CA LYS A 454 -26.16 14.71 -20.09
C LYS A 454 -26.27 16.06 -19.37
N GLU A 455 -27.20 16.93 -19.80
CA GLU A 455 -27.27 18.30 -19.26
C GLU A 455 -27.64 18.31 -17.76
N LEU A 456 -28.72 17.62 -17.37
CA LEU A 456 -29.23 17.68 -16.00
C LEU A 456 -28.29 17.02 -14.97
N SER A 457 -27.55 15.97 -15.34
CA SER A 457 -26.55 15.38 -14.44
C SER A 457 -25.31 16.25 -14.32
N LEU A 458 -24.87 16.93 -15.39
CA LEU A 458 -23.79 17.91 -15.31
C LEU A 458 -24.20 19.12 -14.48
N ALA A 459 -25.36 19.74 -14.78
CA ALA A 459 -25.88 20.91 -14.05
C ALA A 459 -26.08 20.63 -12.54
N SER A 460 -26.64 19.46 -12.19
CA SER A 460 -26.73 19.02 -10.79
C SER A 460 -25.39 18.62 -10.16
N SER A 461 -24.31 18.41 -10.93
CA SER A 461 -22.94 18.30 -10.38
C SER A 461 -22.37 19.69 -10.11
N VAL A 462 -22.45 20.58 -11.09
CA VAL A 462 -21.92 21.95 -11.02
C VAL A 462 -22.50 22.72 -9.84
N LEU A 463 -23.80 22.56 -9.58
CA LEU A 463 -24.48 23.25 -8.49
C LEU A 463 -23.96 22.85 -7.08
N PHE A 464 -23.34 21.68 -6.88
CA PHE A 464 -22.69 21.35 -5.58
C PHE A 464 -21.42 22.18 -5.32
N ALA A 465 -20.75 22.72 -6.35
CA ALA A 465 -19.60 23.61 -6.16
C ALA A 465 -20.01 24.97 -5.56
N PHE A 466 -21.22 25.44 -5.88
CA PHE A 466 -21.77 26.70 -5.38
C PHE A 466 -22.41 26.55 -3.99
N VAL A 467 -23.01 25.40 -3.68
CA VAL A 467 -23.71 25.16 -2.40
C VAL A 467 -22.74 25.08 -1.23
N GLY A 468 -22.88 26.03 -0.29
CA GLY A 468 -22.03 26.17 0.90
C GLY A 468 -20.82 27.10 0.68
N SER A 469 -20.50 27.44 -0.56
CA SER A 469 -19.35 28.28 -0.91
C SER A 469 -19.38 29.65 -0.20
N VAL A 470 -18.20 30.18 0.11
CA VAL A 470 -18.03 31.44 0.86
C VAL A 470 -18.77 32.61 0.18
N ALA A 471 -18.85 32.58 -1.15
CA ALA A 471 -19.51 33.57 -1.99
C ALA A 471 -20.93 33.17 -2.44
N THR A 472 -21.68 32.39 -1.64
CA THR A 472 -23.05 31.91 -1.98
C THR A 472 -23.98 33.03 -2.50
N VAL A 473 -23.88 34.26 -1.97
CA VAL A 473 -24.69 35.41 -2.40
C VAL A 473 -24.28 35.96 -3.78
N GLN A 474 -22.99 35.91 -4.15
CA GLN A 474 -22.48 36.38 -5.43
C GLN A 474 -23.03 35.57 -6.61
N TYR A 475 -23.27 34.27 -6.40
CA TYR A 475 -23.67 33.32 -7.44
C TYR A 475 -25.16 32.94 -7.39
N GLU A 476 -25.97 33.65 -6.60
CA GLU A 476 -27.41 33.37 -6.44
C GLU A 476 -28.15 33.32 -7.79
N GLN A 477 -27.81 34.20 -8.74
CA GLN A 477 -28.48 34.23 -10.04
C GLN A 477 -28.29 32.93 -10.85
N VAL A 478 -27.08 32.36 -10.87
CA VAL A 478 -26.79 31.09 -11.56
C VAL A 478 -27.40 29.93 -10.79
N THR A 479 -27.26 29.93 -9.46
CA THR A 479 -27.89 28.98 -8.54
C THR A 479 -29.39 28.86 -8.80
N ASN A 480 -30.12 29.98 -8.82
CA ASN A 480 -31.58 30.02 -8.98
C ASN A 480 -32.03 29.61 -10.40
N LYS A 481 -31.26 29.94 -11.46
CA LYS A 481 -31.49 29.40 -12.81
C LYS A 481 -31.37 27.88 -12.84
N THR A 482 -30.25 27.34 -12.37
CA THR A 482 -29.96 25.90 -12.38
C THR A 482 -30.95 25.11 -11.51
N VAL A 483 -31.36 25.65 -10.35
CA VAL A 483 -32.46 25.08 -9.54
C VAL A 483 -33.77 25.06 -10.32
N SER A 484 -34.10 26.14 -11.06
CA SER A 484 -35.33 26.20 -11.87
C SER A 484 -35.33 25.18 -13.00
N LEU A 485 -34.22 25.01 -13.71
CA LEU A 485 -34.03 23.97 -14.73
C LEU A 485 -34.26 22.56 -14.15
N LEU A 486 -33.64 22.27 -13.01
CA LEU A 486 -33.74 20.97 -12.35
C LEU A 486 -35.14 20.69 -11.76
N LEU A 487 -35.90 21.72 -11.39
CA LEU A 487 -37.28 21.59 -10.89
C LEU A 487 -38.33 21.41 -12.00
N ASN A 488 -38.10 22.03 -13.16
CA ASN A 488 -39.01 21.97 -14.32
C ASN A 488 -38.85 20.68 -15.14
N ALA A 489 -37.70 20.01 -15.06
CA ALA A 489 -37.45 18.78 -15.79
C ALA A 489 -38.27 17.58 -15.24
N PRO A 490 -38.84 16.72 -16.11
CA PRO A 490 -39.43 15.46 -15.68
C PRO A 490 -38.33 14.46 -15.30
N ILE A 491 -37.90 14.47 -14.04
CA ILE A 491 -36.86 13.56 -13.54
C ILE A 491 -37.44 12.15 -13.35
N GLU A 492 -37.37 11.34 -14.40
CA GLU A 492 -37.67 9.90 -14.37
C GLU A 492 -36.53 9.07 -13.76
N ASP A 493 -35.29 9.58 -13.80
CA ASP A 493 -34.11 8.84 -13.35
C ASP A 493 -33.88 8.97 -11.83
N VAL A 494 -33.83 7.82 -11.16
CA VAL A 494 -33.75 7.70 -9.70
C VAL A 494 -32.45 8.31 -9.13
N TYR A 495 -31.33 8.24 -9.85
CA TYR A 495 -30.06 8.83 -9.40
C TYR A 495 -30.11 10.36 -9.45
N LEU A 496 -30.60 10.92 -10.55
CA LEU A 496 -30.78 12.37 -10.69
C LEU A 496 -31.81 12.90 -9.68
N LEU A 497 -32.88 12.15 -9.42
CA LEU A 497 -33.88 12.53 -8.41
C LEU A 497 -33.29 12.51 -7.01
N ALA A 498 -32.52 11.48 -6.65
CA ALA A 498 -31.84 11.40 -5.35
C ALA A 498 -30.84 12.55 -5.16
N LYS A 499 -29.99 12.79 -6.15
CA LYS A 499 -28.97 13.84 -6.18
C LYS A 499 -29.58 15.23 -6.03
N THR A 500 -30.61 15.53 -6.83
CA THR A 500 -31.29 16.84 -6.78
C THR A 500 -32.11 16.99 -5.49
N THR A 501 -32.71 15.92 -4.95
CA THR A 501 -33.39 15.95 -3.64
C THR A 501 -32.41 16.31 -2.52
N TYR A 502 -31.23 15.68 -2.50
CA TYR A 502 -30.19 15.99 -1.52
C TYR A 502 -29.70 17.44 -1.64
N LEU A 503 -29.43 17.89 -2.87
CA LEU A 503 -29.01 19.25 -3.18
C LEU A 503 -30.02 20.31 -2.70
N LEU A 504 -31.32 20.14 -3.01
CA LEU A 504 -32.37 21.04 -2.51
C LEU A 504 -32.54 21.00 -0.99
N THR A 505 -32.21 19.87 -0.35
CA THR A 505 -32.23 19.74 1.11
C THR A 505 -31.08 20.51 1.76
N LEU A 506 -29.88 20.52 1.14
CA LEU A 506 -28.73 21.29 1.63
C LEU A 506 -28.98 22.81 1.61
N ILE A 507 -29.65 23.32 0.58
CA ILE A 507 -30.01 24.75 0.47
C ILE A 507 -31.34 25.12 1.16
N GLY A 508 -32.01 24.17 1.83
CA GLY A 508 -33.28 24.41 2.52
C GLY A 508 -34.47 24.77 1.62
N HIS A 509 -34.42 24.45 0.32
CA HIS A 509 -35.43 24.86 -0.66
C HIS A 509 -36.77 24.11 -0.42
N PRO A 510 -37.94 24.79 -0.47
CA PRO A 510 -39.23 24.21 -0.08
C PRO A 510 -39.62 22.96 -0.87
N GLU A 511 -39.24 22.87 -2.15
CA GLU A 511 -39.55 21.74 -3.02
C GLU A 511 -38.83 20.43 -2.65
N SER A 512 -37.81 20.49 -1.77
CA SER A 512 -37.10 19.31 -1.25
C SER A 512 -38.05 18.26 -0.69
N GLY A 513 -39.09 18.69 0.04
CA GLY A 513 -40.12 17.79 0.59
C GLY A 513 -40.98 17.11 -0.49
N ARG A 514 -41.29 17.79 -1.61
CA ARG A 514 -42.02 17.18 -2.73
C ARG A 514 -41.16 16.11 -3.42
N MET A 515 -39.89 16.42 -3.67
CA MET A 515 -38.98 15.51 -4.37
C MET A 515 -38.54 14.33 -3.50
N LEU A 516 -38.36 14.51 -2.19
CA LEU A 516 -38.15 13.40 -1.26
C LEU A 516 -39.35 12.44 -1.22
N ASN A 517 -40.58 12.97 -1.34
CA ASN A 517 -41.79 12.15 -1.47
C ASN A 517 -41.91 11.45 -2.84
N ALA A 518 -41.33 12.01 -3.91
CA ALA A 518 -41.22 11.31 -5.20
C ALA A 518 -40.16 10.19 -5.13
N LEU A 519 -38.98 10.47 -4.57
CA LEU A 519 -37.89 9.53 -4.40
C LEU A 519 -38.31 8.32 -3.54
N ASN A 520 -39.04 8.55 -2.44
CA ASN A 520 -39.54 7.47 -1.59
C ASN A 520 -40.57 6.56 -2.30
N LYS A 521 -41.27 7.03 -3.34
CA LYS A 521 -42.14 6.18 -4.18
C LYS A 521 -41.37 5.29 -5.14
N MET A 522 -40.12 5.65 -5.46
CA MET A 522 -39.19 4.85 -6.29
C MET A 522 -38.32 3.89 -5.45
N ALA A 523 -38.50 3.86 -4.13
CA ALA A 523 -37.73 2.99 -3.24
C ALA A 523 -38.16 1.53 -3.36
N MET A 524 -37.22 0.64 -3.65
CA MET A 524 -37.43 -0.81 -3.64
C MET A 524 -37.23 -1.36 -2.22
N THR A 525 -38.05 -2.33 -1.84
CA THR A 525 -37.95 -3.04 -0.56
C THR A 525 -38.21 -4.53 -0.73
N ASP A 526 -37.24 -5.36 -0.35
CA ASP A 526 -37.32 -6.83 -0.38
C ASP A 526 -37.70 -7.43 0.99
N GLY A 527 -38.09 -6.59 1.95
CA GLY A 527 -38.40 -6.95 3.33
C GLY A 527 -37.20 -6.97 4.28
N LYS A 528 -35.96 -6.98 3.76
CA LYS A 528 -34.71 -6.92 4.54
C LYS A 528 -33.98 -5.59 4.35
N TYR A 529 -34.01 -5.04 3.14
CA TYR A 529 -33.35 -3.82 2.73
C TYR A 529 -34.35 -2.81 2.14
N ARG A 530 -33.96 -1.53 2.14
CA ARG A 530 -34.51 -0.49 1.27
C ARG A 530 -33.38 0.05 0.40
N TYR A 531 -33.58 0.10 -0.90
CA TYR A 531 -32.59 0.60 -1.85
C TYR A 531 -33.27 1.26 -3.05
N TRP A 532 -32.47 1.89 -3.89
CA TRP A 532 -32.88 2.49 -5.16
C TRP A 532 -32.02 1.89 -6.27
N SER A 533 -32.63 1.51 -7.39
CA SER A 533 -31.92 0.96 -8.56
C SER A 533 -31.95 1.95 -9.71
N VAL A 534 -30.79 2.24 -10.30
CA VAL A 534 -30.71 2.94 -11.59
C VAL A 534 -30.99 1.93 -12.71
N ALA A 535 -31.79 2.32 -13.70
CA ALA A 535 -32.01 1.49 -14.88
C ALA A 535 -30.68 1.31 -15.64
N ARG A 536 -30.34 0.07 -16.03
CA ARG A 536 -29.18 -0.19 -16.89
C ARG A 536 -29.43 0.43 -18.26
N ARG A 537 -28.83 1.59 -18.51
CA ARG A 537 -28.66 2.14 -19.85
C ARG A 537 -27.47 1.42 -20.50
N GLU A 538 -27.63 0.98 -21.74
CA GLU A 538 -26.50 0.44 -22.51
C GLU A 538 -25.49 1.57 -22.77
N ALA A 539 -24.20 1.22 -22.84
CA ALA A 539 -23.14 2.19 -23.05
C ALA A 539 -23.07 2.58 -24.55
N THR A 540 -23.62 3.75 -24.87
CA THR A 540 -23.59 4.39 -26.19
C THR A 540 -22.63 5.58 -26.27
#